data_AF-A0A4C1VVA6-F1
#
_entry.id   AF-A0A4C1VVA6-F1
#
_cell.length_a   1.000
_cell.length_b   1.000
_cell.length_c   1.000
_cell.angle_alpha   90.00
_cell.angle_beta   90.00
_cell.angle_gamma   90.00
#
_symmetry.space_group_name_H-M   'P 1'
#
loop_
_entity.id
_entity.type
_entity.pdbx_description
1 polymer ?
#
loop_
_entity_poly.entity_id
_entity_poly.type
_entity_poly.pdbx_seq_one_letter_code
_entity_poly.pdbx_strand_id
1 'polypeptide(L)'
;MEYKITPSDNEENDHYEARNPTPRLCRVYWAAHTIATDLAFVITAVYWSLVHDPQIHNVNALNLLVHGGNSLVMLSELMMTAHPMRAAHALYGVGAGLVYGVFSAIYWAAGGTDRLGNSAIYQALDWNKPGKAVGFVAMCAIVLCCAHALATSLTLLRARLALWLASRRSSGLPVENFPPLTTY
;
A
#
# COMPACT_ATOMS: atom_id res chain seq x y z
N MET A 1 -30.90 7.33 -59.58
CA MET A 1 -29.44 7.39 -59.35
C MET A 1 -29.27 7.28 -57.85
N GLU A 2 -28.95 6.07 -57.38
CA GLU A 2 -28.93 5.72 -55.95
C GLU A 2 -27.55 6.07 -55.39
N TYR A 3 -27.49 7.03 -54.47
CA TYR A 3 -26.24 7.45 -53.85
C TYR A 3 -25.91 6.48 -52.71
N LYS A 4 -25.00 5.55 -52.99
CA LYS A 4 -24.49 4.59 -52.01
C LYS A 4 -23.50 5.32 -51.10
N ILE A 5 -23.89 5.61 -49.87
CA ILE A 5 -22.97 6.08 -48.83
C ILE A 5 -22.07 4.89 -48.48
N THR A 6 -20.81 4.94 -48.90
CA THR A 6 -19.76 4.09 -48.34
C THR A 6 -19.42 4.64 -46.96
N PRO A 7 -19.46 3.83 -45.89
CA PRO A 7 -18.91 4.22 -44.60
C PRO A 7 -17.45 4.65 -44.82
N SER A 8 -17.06 5.79 -44.27
CA SER A 8 -15.67 6.21 -44.32
C SER A 8 -14.82 5.21 -43.54
N ASP A 9 -13.80 4.65 -44.18
CA ASP A 9 -12.80 3.72 -43.61
C ASP A 9 -11.98 4.30 -42.42
N ASN A 10 -12.40 5.46 -41.90
CA ASN A 10 -11.80 6.18 -40.78
C ASN A 10 -12.51 5.92 -39.44
N GLU A 11 -13.69 5.29 -39.40
CA GLU A 11 -14.40 5.01 -38.14
C GLU A 11 -14.08 3.64 -37.52
N GLU A 12 -13.44 2.73 -38.28
CA GLU A 12 -13.05 1.38 -37.79
C GLU A 12 -11.57 1.29 -37.38
N ASN A 13 -10.83 2.40 -37.50
CA ASN A 13 -9.42 2.52 -37.13
C ASN A 13 -9.21 3.39 -35.88
N ASP A 14 -10.18 3.41 -34.95
CA ASP A 14 -9.85 3.56 -33.53
C ASP A 14 -9.12 2.27 -33.10
N HIS A 15 -7.91 2.13 -33.63
CA HIS A 15 -6.93 1.15 -33.23
C HIS A 15 -6.90 1.18 -31.72
N TYR A 16 -7.18 0.03 -31.12
CA TYR A 16 -6.75 -0.28 -29.77
C TYR A 16 -5.24 0.00 -29.72
N GLU A 17 -4.83 1.24 -29.45
CA GLU A 17 -3.44 1.60 -29.27
C GLU A 17 -2.95 0.65 -28.18
N ALA A 18 -2.13 -0.32 -28.59
CA ALA A 18 -1.69 -1.38 -27.71
C ALA A 18 -0.97 -0.71 -26.55
N ARG A 19 -1.64 -0.66 -25.38
CA ARG A 19 -1.16 0.11 -24.25
C ARG A 19 0.22 -0.42 -23.89
N ASN A 20 1.24 0.42 -24.06
CA ASN A 20 2.61 0.04 -23.78
C ASN A 20 2.70 -0.56 -22.36
N PRO A 21 3.31 -1.75 -22.20
CA PRO A 21 3.39 -2.40 -20.91
C PRO A 21 4.14 -1.50 -19.93
N THR A 22 3.64 -1.41 -18.69
CA THR A 22 4.28 -0.61 -17.65
C THR A 22 5.75 -1.00 -17.49
N PRO A 23 6.70 -0.03 -17.54
CA PRO A 23 8.13 -0.31 -17.39
C PRO A 23 8.42 -1.16 -16.15
N ARG A 24 9.41 -2.06 -16.25
CA ARG A 24 9.76 -2.99 -15.16
C ARG A 24 10.06 -2.27 -13.85
N LEU A 25 10.83 -1.17 -13.91
CA LEU A 25 11.18 -0.37 -12.74
C LEU A 25 9.94 0.21 -12.03
N CYS A 26 8.96 0.70 -12.79
CA CYS A 26 7.70 1.20 -12.22
C CYS A 26 6.91 0.09 -11.52
N ARG A 27 6.91 -1.14 -12.05
CA ARG A 27 6.26 -2.30 -11.41
C ARG A 27 6.95 -2.69 -10.11
N VAL A 28 8.29 -2.73 -10.11
CA VAL A 28 9.08 -3.03 -8.90
C VAL A 28 8.87 -1.93 -7.84
N TYR A 29 8.93 -0.67 -8.25
CA TYR A 29 8.63 0.46 -7.36
C TYR A 29 7.24 0.35 -6.75
N TRP A 30 6.22 0.04 -7.56
CA TRP A 30 4.85 -0.10 -7.07
C TRP A 30 4.71 -1.24 -6.05
N ALA A 31 5.29 -2.40 -6.36
CA ALA A 31 5.30 -3.52 -5.42
C ALA A 31 6.03 -3.16 -4.12
N ALA A 32 7.23 -2.57 -4.23
CA ALA A 32 8.04 -2.16 -3.08
C ALA A 32 7.33 -1.10 -2.22
N HIS A 33 6.74 -0.08 -2.84
CA HIS A 33 5.95 0.93 -2.14
C HIS A 33 4.76 0.31 -1.42
N THR A 34 4.01 -0.58 -2.11
CA THR A 34 2.87 -1.28 -1.50
C THR A 34 3.30 -2.09 -0.27
N ILE A 35 4.36 -2.87 -0.40
CA ILE A 35 4.91 -3.68 0.70
C ILE A 35 5.39 -2.77 1.84
N ALA A 36 6.10 -1.68 1.53
CA ALA A 36 6.59 -0.74 2.53
C ALA A 36 5.46 -0.07 3.31
N THR A 37 4.38 0.33 2.63
CA THR A 37 3.17 0.88 3.27
C THR A 37 2.54 -0.13 4.22
N ASP A 38 2.30 -1.36 3.73
CA ASP A 38 1.65 -2.41 4.52
C ASP A 38 2.49 -2.79 5.75
N LEU A 39 3.81 -2.95 5.55
CA LEU A 39 4.75 -3.27 6.63
C LEU A 39 4.85 -2.13 7.64
N ALA A 40 4.84 -0.86 7.22
CA ALA A 40 4.92 0.25 8.17
C ALA A 40 3.75 0.22 9.16
N PHE A 41 2.51 0.13 8.64
CA PHE A 41 1.31 0.08 9.47
C PHE A 41 1.26 -1.16 10.37
N VAL A 42 1.64 -2.34 9.85
CA VAL A 42 1.69 -3.57 10.67
C VAL A 42 2.77 -3.52 11.72
N ILE A 43 3.96 -3.03 11.41
CA ILE A 43 5.03 -2.86 12.40
C ILE A 43 4.54 -1.96 13.52
N THR A 44 3.92 -0.83 13.22
CA THR A 44 3.35 0.04 14.25
C THR A 44 2.28 -0.66 15.07
N ALA A 45 1.29 -1.27 14.42
CA ALA A 45 0.19 -1.92 15.12
C ALA A 45 0.68 -3.05 16.03
N VAL A 46 1.47 -3.99 15.50
CA VAL A 46 1.94 -5.17 16.23
C VAL A 46 2.98 -4.79 17.29
N TYR A 47 3.86 -3.83 17.01
CA TYR A 47 4.87 -3.41 17.97
C TYR A 47 4.25 -2.85 19.23
N TRP A 48 3.41 -1.82 19.10
CA TRP A 48 2.84 -1.12 20.26
C TRP A 48 1.77 -1.92 20.99
N SER A 49 1.14 -2.91 20.34
CA SER A 49 0.11 -3.74 20.98
C SER A 49 0.65 -5.05 21.58
N LEU A 50 1.67 -5.68 20.98
CA LEU A 50 2.05 -7.06 21.31
C LEU A 50 3.54 -7.29 21.59
N VAL A 51 4.44 -6.45 21.05
CA VAL A 51 5.90 -6.70 21.13
C VAL A 51 6.60 -5.74 22.10
N HIS A 52 6.09 -4.51 22.26
CA HIS A 52 6.67 -3.53 23.15
C HIS A 52 6.56 -4.01 24.60
N ASP A 53 7.71 -4.03 25.26
CA ASP A 53 7.84 -4.41 26.66
C ASP A 53 8.64 -3.30 27.36
N PRO A 54 8.03 -2.51 28.26
CA PRO A 54 8.71 -1.43 28.97
C PRO A 54 9.94 -1.88 29.78
N GLN A 55 10.07 -3.17 30.11
CA GLN A 55 11.22 -3.71 30.85
C GLN A 55 12.44 -3.94 29.94
N ILE A 56 12.21 -4.13 28.64
CA ILE A 56 13.25 -4.51 27.66
C ILE A 56 13.47 -3.38 26.63
N HIS A 57 12.43 -2.62 26.33
CA HIS A 57 12.39 -1.62 25.28
C HIS A 57 12.34 -0.21 25.88
N ASN A 58 13.45 0.51 25.74
CA ASN A 58 13.47 1.93 26.04
C ASN A 58 12.84 2.73 24.90
N VAL A 59 11.80 3.52 25.22
CA VAL A 59 11.15 4.43 24.26
C VAL A 59 12.06 5.62 24.00
N ASN A 60 13.01 5.44 23.09
CA ASN A 60 13.91 6.48 22.61
C ASN A 60 13.55 6.91 21.17
N ALA A 61 14.26 7.90 20.65
CA ALA A 61 14.00 8.44 19.31
C ALA A 61 14.05 7.38 18.21
N LEU A 62 15.02 6.46 18.27
CA LEU A 62 15.14 5.37 17.29
C LEU A 62 13.94 4.41 17.38
N ASN A 63 13.56 4.02 18.60
CA ASN A 63 12.41 3.15 18.85
C ASN A 63 11.11 3.75 18.29
N LEU A 64 10.86 5.03 18.59
CA LEU A 64 9.72 5.77 18.05
C LEU A 64 9.78 5.88 16.53
N LEU A 65 10.96 6.15 15.95
CA LEU A 65 11.10 6.31 14.50
C LEU A 65 10.82 5.00 13.75
N VAL A 66 11.41 3.88 14.19
CA VAL A 66 11.28 2.60 13.47
C VAL A 66 9.94 1.91 13.72
N HIS A 67 9.23 2.23 14.80
CA HIS A 67 7.95 1.60 15.15
C HIS A 67 6.73 2.52 15.05
N GLY A 68 6.89 3.84 14.98
CA GLY A 68 5.78 4.78 14.79
C GLY A 68 6.03 5.76 13.65
N GLY A 69 7.25 6.29 13.56
CA GLY A 69 7.65 7.24 12.52
C GLY A 69 7.54 6.67 11.11
N ASN A 70 7.84 5.38 10.92
CA ASN A 70 7.68 4.68 9.64
C ASN A 70 6.24 4.82 9.08
N SER A 71 5.22 4.61 9.91
CA SER A 71 3.81 4.74 9.54
C SER A 71 3.43 6.17 9.25
N LEU A 72 3.96 7.13 10.02
CA LEU A 72 3.73 8.55 9.75
C LEU A 72 4.30 8.95 8.38
N VAL A 73 5.52 8.50 8.05
CA VAL A 73 6.15 8.76 6.74
C VAL A 73 5.30 8.15 5.62
N MET A 74 4.90 6.88 5.72
CA MET A 74 4.10 6.24 4.68
C MET A 74 2.69 6.84 4.57
N LEU A 75 2.09 7.27 5.69
CA LEU A 75 0.82 7.99 5.68
C LEU A 75 0.95 9.34 4.96
N SER A 76 2.00 10.11 5.27
CA SER A 76 2.30 11.36 4.57
C SER A 76 2.48 11.14 3.07
N GLU A 77 3.21 10.10 2.68
CA GLU A 77 3.42 9.73 1.27
C GLU A 77 2.09 9.43 0.56
N LEU A 78 1.19 8.64 1.17
CA LEU A 78 -0.14 8.35 0.62
C LEU A 78 -1.03 9.60 0.48
N MET A 79 -0.85 10.58 1.37
CA MET A 79 -1.63 11.82 1.38
C MET A 79 -1.10 12.85 0.38
N MET A 80 0.21 12.92 0.20
CA MET A 80 0.87 13.89 -0.68
C MET A 80 0.94 13.40 -2.12
N THR A 81 1.13 12.10 -2.33
CA THR A 81 1.29 11.53 -3.66
C THR A 81 0.00 10.88 -4.16
N ALA A 82 -0.18 10.88 -5.48
CA ALA A 82 -1.26 10.17 -6.13
C ALA A 82 -0.94 8.68 -6.34
N HIS A 83 -0.19 8.05 -5.43
CA HIS A 83 0.21 6.65 -5.59
C HIS A 83 -1.02 5.73 -5.60
N PRO A 84 -1.23 4.91 -6.65
CA PRO A 84 -2.41 4.06 -6.74
C PRO A 84 -2.28 2.83 -5.82
N MET A 85 -3.10 2.77 -4.77
CA MET A 85 -3.28 1.56 -3.95
C MET A 85 -4.46 0.77 -4.50
N ARG A 86 -4.23 -0.49 -4.89
CA ARG A 86 -5.27 -1.39 -5.42
C ARG A 86 -5.50 -2.50 -4.41
N ALA A 87 -6.75 -2.73 -3.99
CA ALA A 87 -7.10 -3.77 -3.02
C ALA A 87 -6.58 -5.17 -3.39
N ALA A 88 -6.47 -5.48 -4.69
CA ALA A 88 -5.92 -6.75 -5.18
C ALA A 88 -4.44 -6.98 -4.81
N HIS A 89 -3.70 -5.93 -4.43
CA HIS A 89 -2.28 -6.02 -4.06
C HIS A 89 -2.03 -6.32 -2.58
N ALA A 90 -3.08 -6.57 -1.77
CA ALA A 90 -2.93 -6.95 -0.36
C ALA A 90 -2.00 -8.16 -0.15
N LEU A 91 -1.96 -9.07 -1.14
CA LEU A 91 -1.11 -10.26 -1.11
C LEU A 91 0.39 -9.93 -1.17
N TYR A 92 0.79 -8.74 -1.62
CA TYR A 92 2.21 -8.37 -1.63
C TYR A 92 2.76 -8.20 -0.21
N GLY A 93 2.05 -7.45 0.64
CA GLY A 93 2.40 -7.31 2.05
C GLY A 93 2.37 -8.65 2.79
N VAL A 94 1.29 -9.43 2.60
CA VAL A 94 1.17 -10.79 3.19
C VAL A 94 2.32 -11.70 2.74
N GLY A 95 2.65 -11.70 1.45
CA GLY A 95 3.76 -12.48 0.91
C GLY A 95 5.09 -12.10 1.54
N ALA A 96 5.39 -10.82 1.70
CA ALA A 96 6.59 -10.35 2.39
C ALA A 96 6.63 -10.81 3.86
N GLY A 97 5.50 -10.73 4.57
CA GLY A 97 5.37 -11.24 5.94
C GLY A 97 5.57 -12.75 6.05
N LEU A 98 5.05 -13.52 5.09
CA LEU A 98 5.25 -14.98 5.04
C LEU A 98 6.70 -15.35 4.75
N VAL A 99 7.37 -14.64 3.83
CA VAL A 99 8.81 -14.83 3.58
C VAL A 99 9.61 -14.59 4.87
N TYR A 100 9.29 -13.55 5.63
CA TYR A 100 9.92 -13.31 6.92
C TYR A 100 9.59 -14.41 7.94
N GLY A 101 8.34 -14.88 8.00
CA GLY A 101 7.93 -15.99 8.86
C GLY A 101 8.74 -17.27 8.57
N VAL A 102 8.89 -17.65 7.31
CA VAL A 102 9.71 -18.79 6.88
C VAL A 102 11.18 -18.57 7.23
N PHE A 103 11.72 -17.39 6.92
CA PHE A 103 13.09 -17.02 7.29
C PHE A 103 13.31 -17.19 8.80
N SER A 104 12.38 -16.73 9.64
CA SER A 104 12.51 -16.79 11.09
C SER A 104 12.55 -18.23 11.63
N ALA A 105 11.77 -19.13 11.02
CA ALA A 105 11.76 -20.55 11.37
C ALA A 105 13.10 -21.22 11.00
N ILE A 106 13.63 -20.92 9.81
CA ILE A 106 14.93 -21.41 9.36
C ILE A 106 16.06 -20.86 10.24
N TYR A 107 16.02 -19.56 10.56
CA TYR A 107 16.99 -18.90 11.42
C TYR A 107 17.05 -19.55 12.81
N TRP A 108 15.88 -19.81 13.42
CA TRP A 108 15.79 -20.55 14.67
C TRP A 108 16.35 -21.98 14.55
N ALA A 109 15.96 -22.72 13.49
CA ALA A 109 16.42 -24.09 13.28
C ALA A 109 17.94 -24.20 13.08
N ALA A 110 18.57 -23.14 12.55
CA ALA A 110 20.01 -23.02 12.41
C ALA A 110 20.74 -22.57 13.70
N GLY A 111 20.03 -22.41 14.82
CA GLY A 111 20.59 -21.97 16.10
C GLY A 111 20.72 -20.45 16.25
N GLY A 112 20.02 -19.67 15.43
CA GLY A 112 20.02 -18.21 15.51
C GLY A 112 19.42 -17.69 16.82
N THR A 113 19.94 -16.56 17.31
CA THR A 113 19.49 -15.92 18.56
C THR A 113 19.11 -14.45 18.35
N ASP A 114 18.40 -13.88 19.32
CA ASP A 114 18.18 -12.43 19.44
C ASP A 114 19.44 -11.72 19.98
N ARG A 115 19.31 -10.41 20.22
CA ARG A 115 20.39 -9.56 20.77
C ARG A 115 20.78 -9.88 22.22
N LEU A 116 19.97 -10.67 22.92
CA LEU A 116 20.15 -11.07 24.32
C LEU A 116 20.57 -12.54 24.44
N GLY A 117 20.70 -13.27 23.32
CA GLY A 117 21.06 -14.69 23.29
C GLY A 117 19.87 -15.65 23.40
N ASN A 118 18.62 -15.17 23.34
CA ASN A 118 17.44 -16.02 23.34
C ASN A 118 17.24 -16.64 21.95
N SER A 119 16.77 -17.89 21.89
CA SER A 119 16.49 -18.58 20.62
C SER A 119 15.34 -17.98 19.80
N ALA A 120 14.48 -17.18 20.43
CA ALA A 120 13.37 -16.51 19.77
C ALA A 120 13.72 -15.05 19.46
N ILE A 121 13.63 -14.64 18.18
CA ILE A 121 13.80 -13.23 17.76
C ILE A 121 12.78 -12.33 18.47
N TYR A 122 11.55 -12.82 18.58
CA TYR A 122 10.47 -12.24 19.36
C TYR A 122 9.82 -13.34 20.17
N GLN A 123 9.42 -13.07 21.41
CA GLN A 123 8.69 -14.02 22.26
C GLN A 123 7.42 -14.56 21.57
N ALA A 124 6.76 -13.72 20.77
CA ALA A 124 5.57 -14.10 20.01
C ALA A 124 5.86 -15.05 18.82
N LEU A 125 7.11 -15.12 18.39
CA LEU A 125 7.61 -15.95 17.28
C LEU A 125 8.54 -17.07 17.79
N ASP A 126 8.32 -17.53 19.03
CA ASP A 126 9.08 -18.61 19.64
C ASP A 126 8.75 -19.96 18.97
N TRP A 127 9.64 -20.39 18.07
CA TRP A 127 9.51 -21.64 17.31
C TRP A 127 9.72 -22.90 18.15
N ASN A 128 10.18 -22.80 19.41
CA ASN A 128 10.08 -23.91 20.36
C ASN A 128 8.61 -24.22 20.73
N LYS A 129 7.70 -23.27 20.46
CA LYS A 129 6.24 -23.39 20.62
C LYS A 129 5.56 -23.16 19.27
N PRO A 130 5.70 -24.08 18.30
CA PRO A 130 5.34 -23.85 16.91
C PRO A 130 3.88 -23.45 16.70
N GLY A 131 2.94 -23.97 17.50
CA GLY A 131 1.53 -23.56 17.44
C GLY A 131 1.32 -22.07 17.73
N LYS A 132 2.06 -21.50 18.70
CA LYS A 132 2.00 -20.06 19.02
C LYS A 132 2.65 -19.22 17.91
N ALA A 133 3.81 -19.66 17.40
CA ALA A 133 4.50 -18.97 16.32
C ALA A 133 3.67 -18.93 15.03
N VAL A 134 3.08 -20.06 14.62
CA VAL A 134 2.17 -20.14 13.46
C VAL A 134 0.94 -19.26 13.67
N GLY A 135 0.35 -19.28 14.87
CA GLY A 135 -0.77 -18.40 15.21
C GLY A 135 -0.41 -16.92 15.09
N PHE A 136 0.78 -16.53 15.53
CA PHE A 136 1.27 -15.15 15.40
C PHE A 136 1.49 -14.76 13.92
N VAL A 137 2.09 -15.62 13.10
CA VAL A 137 2.26 -15.38 11.66
C VAL A 137 0.90 -15.22 10.96
N ALA A 138 -0.07 -16.08 11.27
CA ALA A 138 -1.42 -15.99 10.72
C ALA A 138 -2.13 -14.70 11.13
N MET A 139 -1.99 -14.30 12.40
CA MET A 139 -2.50 -13.01 12.89
C MET A 139 -1.86 -11.84 12.15
N CYS A 140 -0.53 -11.82 11.98
CA CYS A 140 0.15 -10.78 11.21
C CYS A 140 -0.35 -10.71 9.75
N ALA A 141 -0.65 -11.83 9.10
CA ALA A 141 -1.23 -11.85 7.76
C ALA A 141 -2.62 -11.18 7.72
N ILE A 142 -3.46 -11.41 8.73
CA ILE A 142 -4.77 -10.74 8.86
C ILE A 142 -4.58 -9.23 9.07
N VAL A 143 -3.66 -8.84 9.95
CA VAL A 143 -3.37 -7.42 10.23
C VAL A 143 -2.81 -6.73 8.98
N LEU A 144 -1.99 -7.42 8.17
CA LEU A 144 -1.51 -6.92 6.87
C LEU A 144 -2.65 -6.67 5.90
N CYS A 145 -3.61 -7.59 5.77
CA CYS A 145 -4.81 -7.37 4.97
C CYS A 145 -5.62 -6.15 5.45
N CYS A 146 -5.78 -6.00 6.77
CA CYS A 146 -6.48 -4.86 7.37
C CYS A 146 -5.73 -3.53 7.12
N ALA A 147 -4.40 -3.53 7.28
CA ALA A 147 -3.54 -2.39 7.01
C ALA A 147 -3.64 -1.97 5.53
N HIS A 148 -3.62 -2.94 4.61
CA HIS A 148 -3.78 -2.69 3.18
C HIS A 148 -5.18 -2.13 2.84
N ALA A 149 -6.22 -2.66 3.47
CA ALA A 149 -7.59 -2.16 3.31
C ALA A 149 -7.71 -0.71 3.83
N LEU A 150 -7.07 -0.39 4.96
CA LEU A 150 -6.98 0.97 5.48
C LEU A 150 -6.24 1.89 4.50
N ALA A 151 -5.06 1.50 4.02
CA ALA A 151 -4.28 2.26 3.04
C ALA A 151 -5.09 2.54 1.77
N THR A 152 -5.76 1.51 1.23
CA THR A 152 -6.64 1.64 0.07
C THR A 152 -7.78 2.61 0.37
N SER A 153 -8.44 2.48 1.51
CA SER A 153 -9.54 3.38 1.92
C SER A 153 -9.09 4.83 2.02
N LEU A 154 -7.90 5.09 2.56
CA LEU A 154 -7.32 6.43 2.64
C LEU A 154 -7.05 7.02 1.26
N THR A 155 -6.51 6.24 0.32
CA THR A 155 -6.29 6.72 -1.06
C THR A 155 -7.60 7.03 -1.79
N LEU A 156 -8.64 6.21 -1.58
CA LEU A 156 -9.96 6.43 -2.14
C LEU A 156 -10.61 7.68 -1.54
N LEU A 157 -10.50 7.86 -0.21
CA LEU A 157 -11.00 9.05 0.48
C LEU A 157 -10.31 10.31 -0.06
N ARG A 158 -8.97 10.29 -0.17
CA ARG A 158 -8.21 11.41 -0.74
C ARG A 158 -8.67 11.75 -2.15
N ALA A 159 -8.85 10.75 -3.01
CA ALA A 159 -9.33 10.96 -4.38
C ALA A 159 -10.73 11.57 -4.41
N ARG A 160 -11.66 11.07 -3.59
CA ARG A 160 -13.02 11.62 -3.47
C ARG A 160 -13.02 13.06 -2.96
N LEU A 161 -12.20 13.37 -1.96
CA LEU A 161 -12.05 14.72 -1.43
C LEU A 161 -11.51 15.68 -2.49
N ALA A 162 -10.51 15.26 -3.27
CA ALA A 162 -9.95 16.06 -4.36
C ALA A 162 -11.01 16.39 -5.43
N LEU A 163 -11.81 15.39 -5.83
CA LEU A 163 -12.90 15.58 -6.79
C LEU A 163 -14.00 16.50 -6.24
N TRP A 164 -14.37 16.33 -4.98
CA TRP A 164 -15.38 17.17 -4.32
C TRP A 164 -14.93 18.63 -4.18
N LEU A 165 -13.65 18.87 -3.87
CA LEU A 165 -13.08 20.22 -3.84
C LEU A 165 -13.08 20.86 -5.24
N ALA A 166 -12.73 20.08 -6.27
CA ALA A 166 -12.76 20.55 -7.65
C ALA A 166 -14.18 20.90 -8.10
N SER A 167 -15.19 20.07 -7.79
CA SER A 167 -16.57 20.34 -8.15
C SER A 167 -17.13 21.59 -7.48
N ARG A 168 -16.73 21.86 -6.22
CA ARG A 168 -17.12 23.10 -5.53
C ARG A 168 -16.51 24.35 -6.16
N ARG A 169 -15.27 24.27 -6.64
CA ARG A 169 -14.60 25.37 -7.33
C ARG A 169 -15.29 25.71 -8.65
N SER A 170 -15.73 24.70 -9.42
CA SER A 170 -16.46 24.94 -10.68
C SER A 170 -17.86 25.51 -10.46
N SER A 171 -18.53 25.16 -9.36
CA SER A 171 -19.86 25.70 -9.03
C SER A 171 -19.83 27.13 -8.47
N GLY A 172 -18.66 27.64 -8.07
CA GLY A 172 -18.47 28.99 -7.53
C GLY A 172 -17.93 30.02 -8.52
N LEU A 173 -17.58 29.62 -9.75
CA LEU A 173 -17.22 30.56 -10.82
C LEU A 173 -18.51 31.09 -11.46
N PRO A 174 -18.70 32.41 -11.60
CA PRO A 174 -19.77 32.93 -12.44
C PRO A 174 -19.59 32.36 -13.85
N VAL A 175 -20.69 31.94 -14.46
CA VAL A 175 -20.72 31.62 -15.89
C VAL A 175 -20.38 32.92 -16.61
N GLU A 176 -19.10 33.14 -16.93
CA GLU A 176 -18.77 34.16 -17.92
C GLU A 176 -19.48 33.75 -19.20
N ASN A 177 -20.43 34.58 -19.62
CA ASN A 177 -21.08 34.50 -20.90
C ASN A 177 -20.00 34.65 -21.96
N PHE A 178 -19.38 33.55 -22.37
CA PHE A 178 -18.60 33.54 -23.59
C PHE A 178 -19.53 34.01 -24.71
N PRO A 179 -19.21 35.10 -25.42
CA PRO A 179 -20.01 35.49 -26.56
C PRO A 179 -20.05 34.31 -27.53
N PRO A 180 -21.21 34.03 -28.17
CA PRO A 180 -21.30 32.97 -29.16
C PRO A 180 -20.19 33.20 -30.17
N LEU A 181 -19.43 32.14 -30.46
CA LEU A 181 -18.42 32.16 -31.52
C LEU A 181 -19.12 32.58 -32.81
N THR A 182 -18.98 33.85 -33.17
CA THR A 182 -19.31 34.33 -34.50
C THR A 182 -18.32 33.66 -35.44
N THR A 183 -18.84 32.77 -36.28
CA THR A 183 -18.15 32.22 -37.42
C THR A 183 -17.58 33.35 -38.28
N TYR A 184 -16.26 33.43 -38.36
CA TYR A 184 -15.50 34.00 -39.46
C TYR A 184 -14.45 33.00 -39.89
#